data_AF-A0A1I4MN55-F1
#
_entry.id   AF-A0A1I4MN55-F1
#
_cell.length_a   1.000
_cell.length_b   1.000
_cell.length_c   1.000
_cell.angle_alpha   90.00
_cell.angle_beta   90.00
_cell.angle_gamma   90.00
#
_symmetry.space_group_name_H-M   'P 1'
#
loop_
_entity.id
_entity.type
_entity.pdbx_description
1 polymer ?
#
loop_
_entity_poly.entity_id
_entity_poly.type
_entity_poly.pdbx_seq_one_letter_code
_entity_poly.pdbx_strand_id
1 'polypeptide(L)'
;MVRGQGTAVRLRGDGPLGRAHRRTRAGRITAGLRYIEEHTARWRGVALRIRWEPQFLNTGARMQPGHLQIESIDPHRAPLPITASGYLSWFMSPALVQDSGGPVAFVLRWLDAEAFGTVWTQAETDRRQLSLFG
;
A
#
# COMPACT_ATOMS: atom_id res chain seq x y z
N MET A 1 -44.54 71.56 2.14
CA MET A 1 -44.88 71.55 0.70
C MET A 1 -44.70 70.11 0.22
N VAL A 2 -45.66 69.20 0.48
CA VAL A 2 -46.91 68.93 -0.25
C VAL A 2 -46.69 68.21 -1.60
N ARG A 3 -47.13 66.93 -1.61
CA ARG A 3 -47.54 66.02 -2.72
C ARG A 3 -46.41 65.43 -3.58
N GLY A 4 -46.32 64.12 -3.85
CA GLY A 4 -47.25 63.00 -3.67
C GLY A 4 -47.76 62.45 -5.01
N GLN A 5 -47.86 61.11 -5.09
CA GLN A 5 -48.50 60.26 -6.11
C GLN A 5 -47.60 59.90 -7.33
N GLY A 6 -47.49 58.65 -7.79
CA GLY A 6 -48.43 57.54 -7.66
C GLY A 6 -47.83 56.13 -7.81
N THR A 7 -48.64 55.22 -7.28
CA THR A 7 -48.56 53.79 -7.03
C THR A 7 -48.66 52.91 -8.28
N ALA A 8 -48.00 51.74 -8.26
CA ALA A 8 -48.46 50.41 -8.74
C ALA A 8 -47.23 49.51 -8.99
N VAL A 9 -47.18 48.21 -8.75
CA VAL A 9 -48.07 47.19 -8.20
C VAL A 9 -47.15 46.04 -7.75
N ARG A 10 -47.54 45.39 -6.65
CA ARG A 10 -46.87 44.23 -6.03
C ARG A 10 -47.02 43.00 -6.93
N LEU A 11 -45.93 42.34 -7.31
CA LEU A 11 -45.95 40.92 -7.71
C LEU A 11 -45.12 40.11 -6.71
N ARG A 12 -45.79 39.10 -6.16
CA ARG A 12 -45.31 38.17 -5.14
C ARG A 12 -44.07 37.43 -5.64
N GLY A 13 -43.01 37.44 -4.85
CA GLY A 13 -41.91 36.50 -4.97
C GLY A 13 -42.27 35.23 -4.23
N ASP A 14 -42.59 34.17 -4.98
CA ASP A 14 -42.55 32.79 -4.49
C ASP A 14 -41.49 32.06 -5.32
N GLY A 15 -40.34 31.82 -4.70
CA GLY A 15 -39.49 30.68 -5.06
C GLY A 15 -39.62 29.61 -3.97
N PRO A 16 -38.83 28.53 -4.01
CA PRO A 16 -38.26 27.86 -5.19
C PRO A 16 -38.41 26.33 -5.06
N LEU A 17 -38.60 25.56 -6.14
CA LEU A 17 -38.17 24.14 -6.18
C LEU A 17 -37.77 23.73 -7.60
N GLY A 18 -36.82 24.47 -8.18
CA GLY A 18 -36.05 23.95 -9.30
C GLY A 18 -35.09 22.88 -8.78
N ARG A 19 -35.38 21.61 -9.08
CA ARG A 19 -34.53 20.46 -8.76
C ARG A 19 -33.23 20.59 -9.58
N ALA A 20 -32.26 21.32 -9.04
CA ALA A 20 -30.92 21.36 -9.59
C ALA A 20 -30.31 19.97 -9.44
N HIS A 21 -30.22 19.22 -10.54
CA HIS A 21 -29.33 18.07 -10.62
C HIS A 21 -27.92 18.57 -10.30
N ARG A 22 -27.50 18.34 -9.06
CA ARG A 22 -26.11 18.46 -8.63
C ARG A 22 -25.31 17.53 -9.54
N ARG A 23 -24.72 18.09 -10.59
CA ARG A 23 -23.64 17.42 -11.33
C ARG A 23 -22.57 17.13 -10.29
N THR A 24 -22.46 15.86 -9.91
CA THR A 24 -21.27 15.35 -9.26
C THR A 24 -20.12 15.65 -10.21
N ARG A 25 -19.28 16.62 -9.85
CA ARG A 25 -17.96 16.75 -10.45
C ARG A 25 -17.30 15.42 -10.12
N ALA A 26 -17.19 14.53 -11.11
CA ALA A 26 -16.31 13.38 -11.03
C ALA A 26 -14.95 13.96 -10.66
N GLY A 27 -14.58 13.80 -9.39
CA GLY A 27 -13.27 14.20 -8.90
C GLY A 27 -12.28 13.49 -9.81
N ARG A 28 -11.53 14.26 -10.58
CA ARG A 28 -10.45 13.72 -11.41
C ARG A 28 -9.55 12.98 -10.44
N ILE A 29 -9.59 11.65 -10.47
CA ILE A 29 -8.66 10.81 -9.73
C ILE A 29 -7.33 11.10 -10.39
N THR A 30 -6.62 12.10 -9.89
CA THR A 30 -5.27 12.36 -10.33
C THR A 30 -4.49 11.24 -9.69
N ALA A 31 -4.32 10.13 -10.41
CA ALA A 31 -3.35 9.13 -10.05
C ALA A 31 -2.01 9.89 -10.03
N GLY A 32 -1.59 10.32 -8.83
CA GLY A 32 -0.28 10.91 -8.62
C GLY A 32 0.81 9.94 -9.06
N LEU A 33 2.03 10.44 -9.24
CA LEU A 33 3.17 9.57 -9.48
C LEU A 33 3.27 8.52 -8.36
N ARG A 34 3.27 7.24 -8.70
CA ARG A 34 3.50 6.17 -7.72
C ARG A 34 4.97 6.24 -7.29
N TYR A 35 5.21 6.24 -5.99
CA TYR A 35 6.56 6.21 -5.42
C TYR A 35 6.87 4.79 -4.97
N ILE A 36 7.74 4.11 -5.71
CA ILE A 36 8.19 2.75 -5.42
C ILE A 36 9.67 2.81 -5.08
N GLU A 37 10.00 2.35 -3.88
CA GLU A 37 11.38 2.10 -3.48
C GLU A 37 11.75 0.66 -3.87
N GLU A 38 12.92 0.48 -4.46
CA GLU A 38 13.47 -0.84 -4.73
C GLU A 38 14.78 -1.00 -3.94
N HIS A 39 14.86 -2.12 -3.22
CA HIS A 39 15.97 -2.46 -2.35
C HIS A 39 16.45 -3.87 -2.63
N THR A 40 17.73 -4.11 -2.39
CA THR A 40 18.31 -5.45 -2.39
C THR A 40 18.88 -5.77 -1.02
N ALA A 41 18.72 -7.02 -0.59
CA ALA A 41 19.28 -7.50 0.67
C ALA A 41 19.75 -8.95 0.53
N ARG A 42 20.56 -9.41 1.49
CA ARG A 42 20.92 -10.82 1.63
C ARG A 42 20.42 -11.35 2.96
N TRP A 43 19.80 -12.52 2.95
CA TRP A 43 19.34 -13.22 4.14
C TRP A 43 19.78 -14.69 4.06
N ARG A 44 20.65 -15.12 4.99
CA ARG A 44 21.17 -16.50 5.09
C ARG A 44 21.62 -17.13 3.76
N GLY A 45 22.26 -16.32 2.92
CA GLY A 45 22.77 -16.76 1.61
C GLY A 45 21.81 -16.50 0.43
N VAL A 46 20.52 -16.23 0.67
CA VAL A 46 19.53 -15.90 -0.35
C VAL A 46 19.54 -14.39 -0.62
N ALA A 47 19.71 -13.99 -1.88
CA ALA A 47 19.55 -12.61 -2.32
C ALA A 47 18.06 -12.29 -2.53
N LEU A 48 17.65 -11.12 -2.04
CA LEU A 48 16.29 -10.65 -2.04
C LEU A 48 16.16 -9.35 -2.84
N ARG A 49 15.07 -9.22 -3.59
CA ARG A 49 14.52 -7.94 -4.07
C ARG A 49 13.32 -7.57 -3.23
N ILE A 50 13.34 -6.36 -2.67
CA ILE A 50 12.27 -5.81 -1.83
C ILE A 50 11.75 -4.56 -2.53
N ARG A 51 10.46 -4.53 -2.88
CA ARG A 51 9.80 -3.34 -3.41
C ARG A 51 8.80 -2.82 -2.39
N TRP A 52 8.89 -1.53 -2.10
CA TRP A 52 8.05 -0.89 -1.11
C TRP A 52 7.34 0.33 -1.70
N GLU A 53 6.03 0.34 -1.59
CA GLU A 53 5.19 1.46 -2.00
C GLU A 53 4.36 1.91 -0.79
N PRO A 54 4.79 2.92 -0.03
CA PRO A 54 4.10 3.35 1.19
C PRO A 54 2.72 3.93 0.92
N GLN A 55 2.48 4.42 -0.30
CA GLN A 55 1.22 5.03 -0.71
C GLN A 55 0.56 4.27 -1.87
N PHE A 56 0.34 2.97 -1.71
CA PHE A 56 -0.13 2.10 -2.79
C PHE A 56 -1.44 2.54 -3.47
N LEU A 57 -2.45 2.92 -2.69
CA LEU A 57 -3.76 3.33 -3.24
C LEU A 57 -3.74 4.73 -3.87
N ASN A 58 -2.78 5.56 -3.49
CA ASN A 58 -2.58 6.91 -4.03
C ASN A 58 -3.88 7.76 -4.08
N THR A 59 -4.69 7.70 -3.03
CA THR A 59 -5.99 8.39 -2.95
C THR A 59 -5.93 9.71 -2.19
N GLY A 60 -4.78 10.06 -1.62
CA GLY A 60 -4.63 11.21 -0.71
C GLY A 60 -5.26 10.98 0.67
N ALA A 61 -5.74 9.77 0.95
CA ALA A 61 -6.27 9.41 2.26
C ALA A 61 -5.14 9.42 3.30
N ARG A 62 -5.42 9.95 4.51
CA ARG A 62 -4.44 9.97 5.61
C ARG A 62 -3.98 8.58 6.04
N MET A 63 -4.87 7.60 5.96
CA MET A 63 -4.60 6.21 6.30
C MET A 63 -4.84 5.35 5.07
N GLN A 64 -3.77 4.82 4.51
CA GLN A 64 -3.82 3.87 3.41
C GLN A 64 -2.72 2.82 3.61
N PRO A 65 -2.94 1.57 3.19
CA PRO A 65 -1.93 0.54 3.28
C PRO A 65 -0.77 0.86 2.33
N GLY A 66 0.44 0.50 2.77
CA GLY A 66 1.57 0.35 1.89
C GLY A 66 1.59 -1.06 1.29
N HIS A 67 2.26 -1.20 0.16
CA HIS A 67 2.45 -2.47 -0.54
C HIS A 67 3.90 -2.90 -0.47
N LEU A 68 4.13 -4.04 0.15
CA LEU A 68 5.43 -4.68 0.28
C LEU A 68 5.47 -5.90 -0.64
N GLN A 69 6.49 -5.96 -1.49
CA GLN A 69 6.80 -7.14 -2.30
C GLN A 69 8.18 -7.64 -1.92
N ILE A 70 8.30 -8.95 -1.75
CA ILE A 70 9.55 -9.63 -1.40
C ILE A 70 9.75 -10.76 -2.41
N GLU A 71 10.92 -10.84 -3.01
CA GLU A 71 11.28 -11.86 -3.98
C GLU A 71 12.69 -12.39 -3.74
N SER A 72 12.87 -13.70 -3.68
CA SER A 72 14.19 -14.32 -3.78
C SER A 72 14.66 -14.34 -5.24
N ILE A 73 15.78 -13.66 -5.49
CA ILE A 73 16.33 -13.47 -6.83
C ILE A 73 17.54 -14.36 -7.10
N ASP A 74 18.25 -14.79 -6.05
CA ASP A 74 19.37 -15.74 -6.16
C ASP A 74 19.51 -16.57 -4.87
N PRO A 75 19.25 -17.90 -4.90
CA PRO A 75 18.69 -18.63 -6.04
C PRO A 75 17.29 -18.11 -6.40
N HIS A 76 16.99 -18.05 -7.70
CA HIS A 76 15.70 -17.53 -8.18
C HIS A 76 14.54 -18.36 -7.61
N ARG A 77 13.59 -17.69 -6.95
CA ARG A 77 12.42 -18.31 -6.30
C ARG A 77 12.78 -19.34 -5.23
N ALA A 78 13.96 -19.20 -4.60
CA ALA A 78 14.28 -19.94 -3.38
C ALA A 78 13.17 -19.71 -2.34
N PRO A 79 12.62 -20.75 -1.72
CA PRO A 79 11.61 -20.59 -0.68
C PRO A 79 12.14 -19.75 0.49
N LEU A 80 11.23 -19.05 1.15
CA LEU A 80 11.49 -18.25 2.34
C LEU A 80 10.54 -18.71 3.45
N PRO A 81 10.86 -18.47 4.74
CA PRO A 81 9.96 -18.77 5.86
C PRO A 81 8.54 -18.24 5.68
N ILE A 82 8.42 -17.06 5.07
CA ILE A 82 7.15 -16.36 4.81
C ILE A 82 6.46 -16.75 3.50
N THR A 83 7.14 -17.49 2.61
CA THR A 83 6.58 -17.90 1.31
C THR A 83 7.32 -19.08 0.69
N ALA A 84 6.59 -20.17 0.44
CA ALA A 84 7.15 -21.34 -0.24
C ALA A 84 7.53 -21.06 -1.71
N SER A 85 6.94 -20.05 -2.35
CA SER A 85 7.19 -19.73 -3.77
C SER A 85 8.41 -18.81 -3.99
N GLY A 86 9.02 -18.33 -2.90
CA GLY A 86 10.05 -17.29 -2.97
C GLY A 86 9.53 -15.90 -3.33
N TYR A 87 8.22 -15.71 -3.48
CA TYR A 87 7.59 -14.41 -3.70
C TYR A 87 6.43 -14.16 -2.74
N LEU A 88 6.36 -12.95 -2.19
CA LEU A 88 5.26 -12.51 -1.34
C LEU A 88 4.85 -11.10 -1.72
N SER A 89 3.54 -10.88 -1.79
CA SER A 89 2.90 -9.56 -1.91
C SER A 89 2.03 -9.34 -0.69
N TRP A 90 2.34 -8.31 0.10
CA TRP A 90 1.70 -8.05 1.38
C TRP A 90 1.30 -6.59 1.54
N PHE A 91 0.17 -6.36 2.19
CA PHE A 91 -0.32 -5.01 2.50
C PHE A 91 -0.26 -4.77 4.00
N MET A 92 0.32 -3.64 4.40
CA MET A 92 0.52 -3.32 5.82
C MET A 92 0.53 -1.82 6.09
N SER A 93 0.48 -1.47 7.37
CA SER A 93 0.63 -0.07 7.79
C SER A 93 2.03 0.44 7.46
N PRO A 94 2.17 1.57 6.75
CA PRO A 94 3.47 2.20 6.56
C PRO A 94 4.13 2.55 7.89
N ALA A 95 3.38 3.00 8.91
CA ALA A 95 3.97 3.32 10.21
C ALA A 95 4.80 2.15 10.80
N LEU A 96 4.32 0.92 10.67
CA LEU A 96 5.04 -0.27 11.16
C LEU A 96 6.37 -0.51 10.44
N VAL A 97 6.43 -0.22 9.13
CA VAL A 97 7.66 -0.31 8.33
C VAL A 97 8.64 0.79 8.72
N GLN A 98 8.15 2.00 8.96
CA GLN A 98 8.96 3.15 9.38
C GLN A 98 9.54 2.94 10.78
N ASP A 99 8.71 2.53 11.75
CA ASP A 99 9.13 2.23 13.13
C ASP A 99 10.14 1.08 13.17
N SER A 100 10.10 0.23 12.15
CA SER A 100 11.03 -0.86 11.93
C SER A 100 12.42 -0.42 11.42
N GLY A 101 12.63 0.87 11.13
CA GLY A 101 13.84 1.36 10.49
C GLY A 101 13.85 1.18 8.97
N GLY A 102 12.67 1.04 8.34
CA GLY A 102 12.49 0.93 6.90
C GLY A 102 12.20 -0.49 6.38
N PRO A 103 11.91 -0.63 5.08
CA PRO A 103 11.41 -1.88 4.49
C PRO A 103 12.42 -3.03 4.57
N VAL A 104 13.72 -2.76 4.38
CA VAL A 104 14.76 -3.80 4.49
C VAL A 104 14.84 -4.35 5.91
N ALA A 105 14.92 -3.48 6.90
CA ALA A 105 15.03 -3.88 8.31
C ALA A 105 13.78 -4.63 8.78
N PHE A 106 12.59 -4.20 8.35
CA PHE A 106 11.34 -4.93 8.59
C PHE A 106 11.39 -6.36 8.01
N VAL A 107 11.74 -6.50 6.73
CA VAL A 107 11.76 -7.81 6.04
C VAL A 107 12.76 -8.77 6.68
N LEU A 108 13.98 -8.31 6.98
CA LEU A 108 14.99 -9.18 7.59
C LEU A 108 14.55 -9.70 8.96
N ARG A 109 13.96 -8.84 9.80
CA ARG A 109 13.45 -9.28 11.11
C ARG A 109 12.26 -10.22 10.99
N TRP A 110 11.38 -10.02 10.02
CA TRP A 110 10.26 -10.92 9.78
C TRP A 110 10.76 -12.31 9.35
N LEU A 111 11.72 -12.36 8.43
CA LEU A 111 12.34 -13.62 8.00
C LEU A 111 13.04 -14.32 9.17
N ASP A 112 13.78 -13.59 10.01
CA ASP A 112 14.41 -14.19 11.18
C ASP A 112 13.39 -14.74 12.17
N ALA A 113 12.33 -13.99 12.48
CA ALA A 113 11.27 -14.43 13.40
C ALA A 113 10.59 -15.72 12.93
N GLU A 114 10.24 -15.80 11.63
CA GLU A 114 9.56 -16.96 11.05
C GLU A 114 10.51 -18.15 10.87
N ALA A 115 11.81 -17.90 10.68
CA ALA A 115 12.80 -18.97 10.57
C ALA A 115 13.02 -19.73 11.88
N PHE A 116 12.67 -19.15 13.03
CA PHE A 116 12.67 -19.85 14.32
C PHE A 116 11.43 -20.75 14.50
N GLY A 117 10.45 -20.70 13.57
CA GLY A 117 9.33 -21.63 13.54
C GLY A 117 9.81 -23.08 13.28
N THR A 118 9.22 -24.04 14.01
CA THR A 118 9.57 -25.47 13.91
C THR A 118 9.40 -26.03 12.51
N VAL A 119 8.41 -25.55 11.75
CA VAL A 119 8.12 -25.99 10.38
C VAL A 119 9.22 -25.58 9.40
N TRP A 120 9.77 -24.37 9.53
CA TRP A 120 10.82 -23.88 8.64
C TRP A 120 12.16 -24.56 8.89
N THR A 121 12.48 -24.81 10.16
CA THR A 121 13.74 -25.46 10.57
C THR A 121 13.89 -26.86 9.93
N GLN A 122 12.81 -27.62 9.83
CA GLN A 122 12.81 -28.93 9.18
C GLN A 122 13.03 -28.80 7.66
N ALA A 123 12.27 -27.91 6.99
CA ALA A 123 12.38 -27.70 5.55
C ALA A 123 13.77 -27.20 5.10
N GLU A 124 14.41 -26.37 5.92
CA GLU A 124 15.79 -25.90 5.69
C GLU A 124 16.80 -27.05 5.84
N THR A 125 16.63 -27.90 6.85
CA THR A 125 17.51 -29.05 7.10
C THR A 125 17.43 -30.07 5.96
N ASP A 126 16.22 -30.41 5.51
CA ASP A 126 15.98 -31.35 4.42
C ASP A 126 16.61 -30.86 3.11
N ARG A 127 16.52 -29.55 2.83
CA ARG A 127 17.18 -28.93 1.67
C ARG A 127 18.70 -29.06 1.72
N ARG A 128 19.30 -28.80 2.88
CA ARG A 128 20.75 -28.94 3.06
C ARG A 128 21.19 -30.39 2.91
N GLN A 129 20.42 -31.35 3.41
CA GLN A 129 20.73 -32.78 3.26
C GLN A 129 20.62 -33.25 1.81
N LEU A 130 19.60 -32.81 1.05
CA LEU A 130 19.48 -33.16 -0.37
C LEU A 130 20.63 -32.60 -1.22
N SER A 131 21.25 -31.48 -0.81
CA SER A 131 22.45 -30.95 -1.48
C SER A 131 23.72 -31.79 -1.27
N LEU A 132 23.72 -32.75 -0.33
CA LEU A 132 24.87 -33.66 -0.10
C LEU A 132 24.92 -34.83 -1.08
N PHE A 133 23.85 -35.05 -1.86
CA PHE A 133 23.73 -36.15 -2.80
C PHE A 133 23.56 -35.69 -4.26
N GLY A 134 23.82 -34.41 -4.53
CA GLY A 134 23.69 -33.78 -5.85
C GLY A 134 25.02 -33.42 -6.49
#